data_AF-A0A1A8PKB2-F1
#
_entry.id   AF-A0A1A8PKB2-F1
#
_cell.length_a   1.000
_cell.length_b   1.000
_cell.length_c   1.000
_cell.angle_alpha   90.00
_cell.angle_beta   90.00
_cell.angle_gamma   90.00
#
_symmetry.space_group_name_H-M   'P 1'
#
loop_
_entity.id
_entity.type
_entity.pdbx_description
1 polymer ?
#
loop_
_entity_poly.entity_id
_entity_poly.type
_entity_poly.pdbx_seq_one_letter_code
_entity_poly.pdbx_strand_id
1 'polypeptide(L)' 'QLSFSRLVRQFHYTVWPDHGVPESTQSLVQFVRTVRDYINRSPGSGPTVVHCSAGVGRTGTFIVLDRLLQLLNTR' A
#
# COMPACT_ATOMS: atom_id res chain seq x y z
N GLN A 1 24.07 24.58 2.79
CA GLN A 1 22.81 23.83 2.92
C GLN A 1 23.18 22.38 3.21
N LEU A 2 22.90 21.88 4.42
CA LEU A 2 23.20 20.48 4.75
C LEU A 2 22.26 19.59 3.94
N SER A 3 22.80 18.68 3.11
CA SER A 3 21.99 17.73 2.34
C SER A 3 21.65 16.53 3.21
N PHE A 4 20.38 16.39 3.57
CA PHE A 4 19.88 15.16 4.17
C PHE A 4 19.40 14.23 3.05
N SER A 5 19.95 13.01 3.01
CA SER A 5 19.53 11.98 2.06
C SER A 5 18.59 10.99 2.74
N ARG A 6 17.55 10.56 2.02
CA ARG A 6 16.61 9.52 2.48
C ARG A 6 16.28 8.62 1.30
N LEU A 7 16.34 7.31 1.52
CA LEU A 7 15.85 6.34 0.54
C LEU A 7 14.32 6.29 0.59
N VAL A 8 13.67 6.46 -0.57
CA VAL A 8 12.22 6.36 -0.72
C VAL A 8 11.89 5.18 -1.62
N ARG A 9 10.97 4.32 -1.18
CA ARG A 9 10.43 3.23 -1.99
C ARG A 9 9.02 3.62 -2.43
N GLN A 10 8.78 3.61 -3.73
CA GLN A 10 7.46 3.87 -4.32
C GLN A 10 6.95 2.57 -4.94
N PHE A 11 5.75 2.16 -4.52
CA PHE A 11 5.09 0.96 -5.02
C PHE A 11 3.94 1.37 -5.92
N HIS A 12 4.00 0.99 -7.20
CA HIS A 12 2.99 1.37 -8.18
C HIS A 12 2.17 0.15 -8.61
N TYR A 13 0.90 0.11 -8.20
CA TYR A 13 -0.04 -0.91 -8.65
C TYR A 13 -0.70 -0.49 -9.96
N THR A 14 -0.29 -1.09 -11.07
CA THR A 14 -0.58 -0.62 -12.44
C THR A 14 -1.79 -1.25 -13.11
N VAL A 15 -2.43 -2.24 -12.47
CA VAL A 15 -3.48 -3.06 -13.08
C VAL A 15 -4.87 -2.79 -12.49
N TRP A 16 -5.05 -1.67 -11.78
CA TRP A 16 -6.38 -1.26 -11.31
C TRP A 16 -7.13 -0.54 -12.43
N PRO A 17 -8.28 -1.06 -12.91
CA PRO A 17 -9.02 -0.45 -14.01
C PRO A 17 -9.63 0.90 -13.64
N ASP A 18 -9.84 1.76 -14.64
CA ASP A 18 -10.46 3.09 -14.48
C ASP A 18 -11.85 3.03 -13.86
N HIS A 19 -12.65 2.06 -14.27
CA HIS A 19 -13.95 1.76 -13.69
C HIS A 19 -13.95 0.38 -13.04
N GLY A 20 -14.46 0.29 -11.80
CA GLY A 20 -14.60 -0.96 -11.07
C GLY A 20 -13.40 -1.35 -10.19
N VAL A 21 -13.15 -2.65 -10.09
CA VAL A 21 -12.17 -3.27 -9.19
C VAL A 21 -11.24 -4.20 -9.98
N PRO A 22 -10.06 -4.57 -9.45
CA PRO A 22 -9.20 -5.56 -10.08
C PRO A 22 -9.95 -6.88 -10.30
N GLU A 23 -9.72 -7.53 -11.45
CA GLU A 23 -10.40 -8.79 -11.83
C GLU A 23 -10.10 -9.94 -10.87
N SER A 24 -8.92 -9.92 -10.23
CA SER A 24 -8.52 -10.91 -9.25
C SER A 24 -8.14 -10.25 -7.93
N THR A 25 -8.75 -10.75 -6.85
CA THR A 25 -8.40 -10.36 -5.47
C THR A 25 -6.96 -10.73 -5.12
N GLN A 26 -6.42 -11.79 -5.71
CA GLN A 26 -5.07 -12.28 -5.44
C GLN A 26 -4.01 -11.23 -5.75
N SER A 27 -4.15 -10.51 -6.87
CA SER A 27 -3.20 -9.48 -7.28
C SER A 27 -3.10 -8.37 -6.23
N LEU A 28 -4.25 -7.85 -5.79
CA LEU A 28 -4.29 -6.77 -4.81
C LEU A 28 -3.83 -7.25 -3.43
N VAL A 29 -4.25 -8.44 -3.00
CA VAL A 29 -3.82 -9.04 -1.72
C VAL A 29 -2.31 -9.24 -1.69
N GLN A 30 -1.73 -9.75 -2.78
CA GLN A 30 -0.29 -9.96 -2.88
C GLN A 30 0.46 -8.62 -2.83
N PHE A 31 -0.02 -7.62 -3.57
CA PHE A 31 0.55 -6.28 -3.56
C PHE A 31 0.52 -5.67 -2.14
N VAL A 32 -0.61 -5.73 -1.44
CA VAL A 32 -0.74 -5.24 -0.06
C VAL A 32 0.24 -5.95 0.88
N ARG A 33 0.34 -7.28 0.79
CA ARG A 33 1.29 -8.07 1.60
C ARG A 33 2.74 -7.67 1.34
N THR A 34 3.11 -7.45 0.07
CA THR A 34 4.45 -6.97 -0.28
C THR A 34 4.73 -5.60 0.32
N VAL A 35 3.81 -4.63 0.18
CA VAL A 35 4.01 -3.29 0.76
C VAL A 35 4.13 -3.36 2.29
N ARG A 36 3.25 -4.14 2.95
CA ARG A 36 3.27 -4.35 4.40
C ARG A 36 4.58 -4.97 4.89
N ASP A 37 5.12 -5.95 4.19
CA ASP A 37 6.42 -6.54 4.51
C ASP A 37 7.55 -5.50 4.48
N TYR A 38 7.58 -4.62 3.48
CA TYR A 38 8.56 -3.52 3.43
C TYR A 38 8.38 -2.48 4.54
N ILE A 39 7.13 -2.14 4.89
CA ILE A 39 6.84 -1.24 6.01
C ILE A 39 7.38 -1.84 7.32
N ASN A 40 7.12 -3.13 7.56
CA ASN A 40 7.55 -3.81 8.77
C ASN A 40 9.08 -3.90 8.88
N ARG A 41 9.79 -4.04 7.75
CA ARG A 41 11.26 -4.04 7.69
C ARG A 41 11.90 -2.65 7.81
N SER A 42 11.09 -1.59 7.81
CA SER A 42 11.58 -0.20 7.80
C SER A 42 11.03 0.61 9.00
N PRO A 43 11.31 0.19 10.25
CA PRO A 43 10.83 0.89 11.44
C PRO A 43 11.33 2.35 11.46
N GLY A 44 10.50 3.27 11.95
CA GLY A 44 10.84 4.70 12.01
C GLY A 44 10.70 5.49 10.70
N SER A 45 10.20 4.88 9.62
CA SER A 45 10.01 5.56 8.32
C SER A 45 8.86 6.58 8.28
N GLY A 46 8.10 6.71 9.37
CA GLY A 46 6.89 7.51 9.45
C GLY A 46 5.70 6.90 8.70
N PRO A 47 4.63 7.69 8.47
CA PRO A 47 3.44 7.22 7.76
C PRO A 47 3.73 6.81 6.31
N THR A 48 3.07 5.74 5.85
CA THR A 48 3.07 5.37 4.44
C THR A 48 2.08 6.25 3.67
N VAL A 49 2.56 6.93 2.62
CA VAL A 49 1.70 7.70 1.72
C VAL A 49 1.06 6.75 0.72
N VAL A 50 -0.27 6.81 0.60
CA VAL A 50 -1.07 6.06 -0.38
C VAL A 50 -1.92 7.05 -1.15
N HIS A 51 -1.91 6.98 -2.48
CA HIS A 51 -2.70 7.85 -3.34
C HIS A 51 -3.28 7.09 -4.54
N CYS A 52 -4.31 7.67 -5.14
CA CYS A 52 -4.79 7.30 -6.47
C CYS A 52 -4.91 8.61 -7.30
N SER A 53 -5.97 8.79 -8.08
CA SER A 53 -6.25 10.08 -8.74
C SER A 53 -6.78 11.12 -7.75
N ALA A 54 -7.93 10.85 -7.12
CA ALA A 54 -8.57 11.77 -6.17
C ALA A 54 -8.29 11.43 -4.69
N GLY A 55 -7.55 10.36 -4.42
CA GLY A 55 -7.25 9.91 -3.05
C GLY A 55 -8.44 9.29 -2.30
N VAL A 56 -9.49 8.83 -2.99
CA VAL A 56 -10.74 8.36 -2.39
C VAL A 56 -10.88 6.83 -2.39
N GLY A 57 -11.45 6.24 -3.45
CA GLY A 57 -11.87 4.83 -3.49
C GLY A 57 -10.70 3.86 -3.41
N ARG A 58 -9.83 3.85 -4.43
CA ARG A 58 -8.68 2.91 -4.50
C ARG A 58 -7.75 3.05 -3.29
N THR A 59 -7.51 4.30 -2.86
CA THR A 59 -6.72 4.61 -1.65
C THR A 59 -7.36 4.00 -0.40
N GLY A 60 -8.64 4.28 -0.15
CA GLY A 60 -9.36 3.73 1.01
C GLY A 60 -9.42 2.21 1.00
N THR A 61 -9.71 1.60 -0.16
CA THR A 61 -9.73 0.15 -0.32
C THR A 61 -8.38 -0.49 0.00
N PHE A 62 -7.27 0.09 -0.47
CA PHE A 62 -5.93 -0.40 -0.14
C PHE A 62 -5.66 -0.34 1.37
N ILE A 63 -5.96 0.79 2.02
CA ILE A 63 -5.73 0.99 3.46
C ILE A 63 -6.56 0.03 4.31
N VAL A 64 -7.85 -0.12 3.99
CA VAL A 64 -8.74 -1.04 4.73
C VAL A 64 -8.28 -2.49 4.55
N LEU A 65 -7.95 -2.90 3.33
CA LEU A 65 -7.47 -4.26 3.07
C LEU A 65 -6.18 -4.57 3.83
N ASP A 66 -5.23 -3.64 3.85
CA ASP A 66 -4.00 -3.76 4.64
C ASP A 66 -4.28 -4.00 6.12
N ARG A 67 -5.23 -3.25 6.71
CA ARG A 67 -5.63 -3.44 8.12
C ARG A 67 -6.36 -4.75 8.36
N LEU A 68 -7.30 -5.13 7.50
CA LEU A 68 -8.05 -6.38 7.65
C LEU A 68 -7.13 -7.60 7.55
N LEU A 69 -6.15 -7.59 6.64
CA LEU A 69 -5.17 -8.69 6.53
C LEU A 69 -4.28 -8.79 7.77
N GLN A 70 -3.88 -7.68 8.39
CA GLN A 70 -3.17 -7.70 9.67
C GLN A 70 -4.04 -8.34 10.76
N LEU A 71 -5.30 -7.92 10.88
CA LEU A 71 -6.23 -8.44 11.89
C LEU A 71 -6.48 -9.94 11.75
N LEU A 72 -6.58 -10.44 10.51
CA LEU A 72 -6.76 -11.88 10.24
C LEU A 72 -5.53 -12.71 10.63
N ASN A 73 -4.33 -12.15 10.53
CA ASN A 73 -3.08 -12.85 10.84
C ASN A 73 -2.71 -12.83 12.33
N THR A 74 -3.43 -12.06 13.15
CA THR A 74 -3.23 -11.95 14.61
C THR A 74 -4.06 -12.95 15.43
N ARG A 75 -4.47 -14.09 14.85
CA ARG A 75 -5.09 -15.19 15.59
C ARG A 75 -4.07 -16.22 16.03
#